data_AF-A0A9E1VUP5-F1
#
_entry.id   AF-A0A9E1VUP5-F1
#
_cell.length_a   1.000
_cell.length_b   1.000
_cell.length_c   1.000
_cell.angle_alpha   90.00
_cell.angle_beta   90.00
_cell.angle_gamma   90.00
#
_symmetry.space_group_name_H-M   'P 1'
#
loop_
_entity.id
_entity.type
_entity.pdbx_description
1 polymer ?
#
loop_
_entity_poly.entity_id
_entity_poly.type
_entity_poly.pdbx_seq_one_letter_code
_entity_poly.pdbx_strand_id
1 'polypeptide(L)'
;MINIEFESMDLSQEDSLRLNVLAKTSVAIRIDENQQVIFGLADSKERRIDLKPSGNTGQYLRLIREHLSNVVLGTPGGYPVFIQRWTRSGALGAERLSKLLCLGETEAIVAVAASPNITDTLAGRAWWCLPTAEVARLMLSRTQVIQGRTGPPLAQFLLEHLPFEIESTVIIQTVHILLVSELIDQSAKAQLWAQGQKNPAYLIGFLSAGPEYMIQTDSQKSSETEDLAQLSNTVAQHIERALSQTGKHYLEGCTRALRTATDMDSVVETLEALHRFLMPIADT
;
A
#
# COMPACT_ATOMS: atom_id res chain seq x y z
N MET A 1 28.41 -37.82 -30.11
CA MET A 1 27.88 -37.26 -28.85
C MET A 1 28.55 -35.91 -28.66
N ILE A 2 27.83 -34.82 -28.94
CA ILE A 2 28.30 -33.47 -28.65
C ILE A 2 27.99 -33.25 -27.18
N ASN A 3 29.02 -33.25 -26.33
CA ASN A 3 28.91 -32.74 -24.97
C ASN A 3 28.64 -31.24 -25.09
N ILE A 4 27.40 -30.85 -24.92
CA ILE A 4 27.05 -29.46 -24.64
C ILE A 4 27.41 -29.27 -23.17
N GLU A 5 28.62 -28.78 -22.91
CA GLU A 5 28.94 -28.15 -21.64
C GLU A 5 27.96 -26.98 -21.48
N PHE A 6 26.95 -27.16 -20.64
CA PHE A 6 26.26 -26.02 -20.06
C PHE A 6 27.31 -25.33 -19.17
N GLU A 7 27.98 -24.31 -19.70
CA GLU A 7 28.75 -23.38 -18.85
C GLU A 7 27.78 -22.91 -17.75
N SER A 8 28.02 -23.35 -16.52
CA SER A 8 27.37 -22.75 -15.36
C SER A 8 27.88 -21.33 -15.30
N MET A 9 27.04 -20.40 -15.76
CA MET A 9 27.36 -18.99 -15.70
C MET A 9 27.35 -18.60 -14.22
N ASP A 10 28.54 -18.46 -13.64
CA ASP A 10 28.74 -18.03 -12.26
C ASP A 10 29.11 -16.54 -12.23
N LEU A 11 28.75 -15.87 -11.14
CA LEU A 11 29.22 -14.50 -10.90
C LEU A 11 30.74 -14.47 -10.80
N SER A 12 31.36 -13.40 -11.32
CA SER A 12 32.79 -13.21 -11.14
C SER A 12 33.17 -13.19 -9.65
N GLN A 13 34.39 -13.61 -9.31
CA GLN A 13 34.86 -13.58 -7.91
C GLN A 13 34.85 -12.15 -7.34
N GLU A 14 35.14 -11.16 -8.19
CA GLU A 14 35.10 -9.74 -7.83
C GLU A 14 33.67 -9.30 -7.48
N ASP A 15 32.68 -9.63 -8.31
CA ASP A 15 31.28 -9.28 -8.07
C ASP A 15 30.73 -10.00 -6.84
N SER A 16 31.04 -11.29 -6.69
CA SER A 16 30.66 -12.09 -5.53
C SER A 16 31.18 -11.47 -4.22
N LEU A 17 32.46 -11.02 -4.20
CA LEU A 17 33.04 -10.36 -3.05
C LEU A 17 32.36 -9.01 -2.76
N ARG A 18 32.13 -8.20 -3.79
CA ARG A 18 31.45 -6.89 -3.65
C ARG A 18 30.03 -7.04 -3.12
N LEU A 19 29.27 -8.01 -3.63
CA LEU A 19 27.93 -8.34 -3.16
C LEU A 19 27.93 -8.82 -1.70
N ASN A 20 28.89 -9.65 -1.31
CA ASN A 20 29.04 -10.09 0.09
C ASN A 20 29.27 -8.91 1.04
N VAL A 21 30.15 -7.98 0.65
CA VAL A 21 30.42 -6.78 1.44
C VAL A 21 29.18 -5.90 1.50
N LEU A 22 28.48 -5.71 0.37
CA LEU A 22 27.25 -4.92 0.33
C LEU A 22 26.18 -5.51 1.25
N ALA A 23 25.89 -6.80 1.13
CA ALA A 23 24.87 -7.49 1.90
C ALA A 23 25.12 -7.46 3.41
N LYS A 24 26.38 -7.57 3.84
CA LYS A 24 26.76 -7.51 5.27
C LYS A 24 26.73 -6.11 5.86
N THR A 25 26.85 -5.08 5.04
CA THR A 25 26.96 -3.69 5.51
C THR A 25 25.69 -2.88 5.32
N SER A 26 24.72 -3.39 4.55
CA SER A 26 23.50 -2.67 4.20
C SER A 26 22.30 -3.16 5.03
N VAL A 27 21.43 -2.22 5.39
CA VAL A 27 20.13 -2.48 6.03
C VAL A 27 18.99 -2.65 5.03
N ALA A 28 19.25 -2.34 3.75
CA ALA A 28 18.35 -2.50 2.63
C ALA A 28 19.16 -2.46 1.31
N ILE A 29 18.70 -3.17 0.28
CA ILE A 29 19.32 -3.23 -1.04
C ILE A 29 18.26 -2.94 -2.10
N ARG A 30 18.63 -2.12 -3.09
CA ARG A 30 17.82 -1.78 -4.26
C ARG A 30 18.62 -2.09 -5.52
N ILE A 31 17.99 -2.76 -6.49
CA ILE A 31 18.57 -3.03 -7.80
C ILE A 31 17.86 -2.16 -8.82
N ASP A 32 18.62 -1.33 -9.54
CA ASP A 32 18.14 -0.61 -10.71
C ASP A 32 18.53 -1.40 -11.96
N GLU A 33 17.59 -2.16 -12.50
CA GLU A 33 17.80 -3.00 -13.68
C GLU A 33 18.01 -2.16 -14.95
N ASN A 34 17.47 -0.95 -15.03
CA ASN A 34 17.64 -0.12 -16.23
C ASN A 34 19.04 0.47 -16.27
N GLN A 35 19.53 0.95 -15.12
CA GLN A 35 20.88 1.50 -15.02
C GLN A 35 21.96 0.43 -14.85
N GLN A 36 21.57 -0.81 -14.54
CA GLN A 36 22.49 -1.90 -14.17
C GLN A 36 23.33 -1.51 -12.95
N VAL A 37 22.65 -1.21 -11.84
CA VAL A 37 23.28 -0.72 -10.61
C VAL A 37 22.65 -1.36 -9.40
N ILE A 38 23.46 -1.68 -8.39
CA ILE A 38 22.98 -2.03 -7.06
C ILE A 38 23.31 -0.91 -6.08
N PHE A 39 22.32 -0.54 -5.29
CA PHE A 39 22.46 0.37 -4.17
C PHE A 39 22.29 -0.40 -2.85
N GLY A 40 23.18 -0.16 -1.89
CA GLY A 40 23.03 -0.61 -0.52
C GLY A 40 22.90 0.58 0.42
N LEU A 41 21.87 0.57 1.26
CA LEU A 41 21.63 1.60 2.27
C LEU A 41 22.30 1.23 3.59
N ALA A 42 23.18 2.09 4.13
CA ALA A 42 23.85 1.89 5.41
C ALA A 42 23.92 3.22 6.19
N ASP A 43 23.29 3.30 7.37
CA ASP A 43 23.28 4.50 8.24
C ASP A 43 23.01 5.82 7.48
N SER A 44 21.99 5.80 6.61
CA SER A 44 21.57 6.92 5.74
C SER A 44 22.56 7.29 4.63
N LYS A 45 23.62 6.50 4.41
CA LYS A 45 24.53 6.62 3.26
C LYS A 45 24.22 5.52 2.26
N GLU A 46 24.28 5.87 0.99
CA GLU A 46 24.14 4.92 -0.11
C GLU A 46 25.50 4.47 -0.61
N ARG A 47 25.65 3.17 -0.81
CA ARG A 47 26.77 2.57 -1.52
C ARG A 47 26.29 2.11 -2.88
N ARG A 48 27.03 2.46 -3.92
CA ARG A 48 26.73 2.12 -5.30
C ARG A 48 27.71 1.06 -5.82
N ILE A 49 27.19 0.05 -6.49
CA ILE A 49 27.97 -0.93 -7.25
C ILE A 49 27.42 -0.93 -8.67
N ASP A 50 28.23 -0.51 -9.64
CA ASP A 50 27.90 -0.64 -11.05
C ASP A 50 28.03 -2.12 -11.46
N LEU A 51 26.97 -2.65 -12.06
CA LEU A 51 26.91 -4.02 -12.53
C LEU A 51 27.60 -4.16 -13.88
N LYS A 52 28.36 -5.23 -14.04
CA LYS A 52 29.04 -5.58 -15.28
C LYS A 52 28.46 -6.90 -15.79
N PRO A 53 27.27 -6.90 -16.41
CA PRO A 53 26.63 -8.12 -16.86
C PRO A 53 27.55 -8.88 -17.81
N SER A 54 27.95 -10.09 -17.40
CA SER A 54 28.56 -11.06 -18.30
C SER A 54 27.43 -11.72 -19.08
N GLY A 55 27.31 -11.44 -20.39
CA GLY A 55 26.31 -12.05 -21.26
C GLY A 55 24.86 -11.61 -21.01
N ASN A 56 23.94 -12.56 -20.81
CA ASN A 56 22.51 -12.25 -20.72
C ASN A 56 22.17 -11.51 -19.41
N THR A 57 21.73 -10.27 -19.53
CA THR A 57 21.40 -9.39 -18.40
C THR A 57 20.37 -9.99 -17.44
N GLY A 58 19.34 -10.65 -17.94
CA GLY A 58 18.30 -11.26 -17.10
C GLY A 58 18.83 -12.43 -16.27
N GLN A 59 19.66 -13.28 -16.88
CA GLN A 59 20.34 -14.38 -16.17
C GLN A 59 21.33 -13.84 -15.13
N TYR A 60 22.09 -12.80 -15.49
CA TYR A 60 23.03 -12.15 -14.57
C TYR A 60 22.33 -11.56 -13.34
N LEU A 61 21.21 -10.84 -13.52
CA LEU A 61 20.42 -10.31 -12.41
C LEU A 61 19.81 -11.43 -11.54
N ARG A 62 19.39 -12.54 -12.15
CA ARG A 62 18.94 -13.71 -11.40
C ARG A 62 20.05 -14.30 -10.52
N LEU A 63 21.28 -14.41 -11.04
CA LEU A 63 22.42 -14.90 -10.25
C LEU A 63 22.76 -13.97 -9.09
N ILE A 64 22.71 -12.65 -9.30
CA ILE A 64 22.88 -11.65 -8.23
C ILE A 64 21.88 -11.88 -7.10
N ARG A 65 20.60 -12.04 -7.45
CA ARG A 65 19.51 -12.26 -6.51
C ARG A 65 19.65 -13.57 -5.74
N GLU A 66 19.97 -14.65 -6.44
CA GLU A 66 20.27 -15.95 -5.84
C GLU A 66 21.45 -15.82 -4.86
N HIS A 67 22.50 -15.09 -5.24
CA HIS A 67 23.66 -14.82 -4.38
C HIS A 67 23.29 -14.02 -3.13
N LEU A 68 22.56 -12.90 -3.28
CA LEU A 68 22.09 -12.08 -2.16
C LEU A 68 21.21 -12.89 -1.21
N SER A 69 20.28 -13.70 -1.75
CA SER A 69 19.43 -14.59 -0.96
C SER A 69 20.25 -15.58 -0.14
N ASN A 70 21.24 -16.23 -0.75
CA ASN A 70 22.12 -17.17 -0.06
C ASN A 70 22.90 -16.49 1.07
N VAL A 71 23.42 -15.28 0.85
CA VAL A 71 24.20 -14.52 1.86
C VAL A 71 23.32 -14.05 3.01
N VAL A 72 22.12 -13.57 2.72
CA VAL A 72 21.23 -12.96 3.71
C VAL A 72 20.46 -14.00 4.52
N LEU A 73 19.99 -15.07 3.88
CA LEU A 73 19.15 -16.11 4.51
C LEU A 73 19.95 -17.34 4.95
N GLY A 74 21.20 -17.50 4.51
CA GLY A 74 22.08 -18.60 4.92
C GLY A 74 21.58 -20.00 4.51
N THR A 75 20.66 -20.10 3.56
CA THR A 75 20.07 -21.38 3.11
C THR A 75 20.45 -21.65 1.66
N PRO A 76 21.20 -22.72 1.35
CA PRO A 76 21.54 -23.07 -0.03
C PRO A 76 20.27 -23.47 -0.80
N GLY A 77 20.04 -22.84 -1.97
CA GLY A 77 18.89 -23.07 -2.84
C GLY A 77 17.72 -22.07 -2.69
N GLY A 78 18.01 -20.88 -2.16
CA GLY A 78 17.09 -19.90 -1.57
C GLY A 78 16.17 -19.07 -2.48
N TYR A 79 15.98 -19.37 -3.77
CA TYR A 79 15.11 -18.56 -4.64
C TYR A 79 14.53 -19.40 -5.80
N PRO A 80 13.25 -19.24 -6.23
CA PRO A 80 12.20 -18.30 -5.79
C PRO A 80 11.16 -18.91 -4.80
N VAL A 81 11.40 -20.11 -4.28
CA VAL A 81 10.37 -20.92 -3.56
C VAL A 81 9.94 -20.33 -2.20
N PHE A 82 10.67 -19.35 -1.65
CA PHE A 82 10.49 -18.95 -0.26
C PHE A 82 9.48 -17.83 -0.02
N ILE A 83 9.13 -17.01 -1.02
CA ILE A 83 8.13 -15.95 -0.83
C ILE A 83 6.73 -16.55 -0.59
N GLN A 84 6.36 -17.61 -1.31
CA GLN A 84 5.04 -18.27 -1.19
C GLN A 84 4.84 -19.08 0.10
N ARG A 85 5.92 -19.59 0.73
CA ARG A 85 5.81 -20.30 2.03
C ARG A 85 5.71 -19.34 3.21
N TRP A 86 6.24 -18.13 3.08
CA TRP A 86 6.35 -17.19 4.19
C TRP A 86 5.04 -16.45 4.43
N THR A 87 4.27 -16.16 3.39
CA THR A 87 2.89 -15.67 3.50
C THR A 87 1.95 -16.65 4.21
N ARG A 88 2.29 -17.95 4.27
CA ARG A 88 1.50 -18.98 4.99
C ARG A 88 1.88 -19.16 6.45
N SER A 89 3.04 -18.68 6.90
CA SER A 89 3.63 -19.04 8.21
C SER A 89 3.32 -18.04 9.33
N GLY A 90 2.36 -17.13 9.13
CA GLY A 90 1.97 -16.12 10.12
C GLY A 90 2.84 -14.87 10.11
N ALA A 91 2.49 -13.90 10.97
CA ALA A 91 3.11 -12.58 10.99
C ALA A 91 4.61 -12.66 11.33
N LEU A 92 5.46 -12.25 10.38
CA LEU A 92 6.91 -12.27 10.54
C LEU A 92 7.34 -11.23 11.58
N GLY A 93 8.30 -11.59 12.44
CA GLY A 93 8.94 -10.64 13.34
C GLY A 93 9.80 -9.61 12.59
N ALA A 94 10.02 -8.44 13.20
CA ALA A 94 10.72 -7.30 12.59
C ALA A 94 12.13 -7.64 12.06
N GLU A 95 12.89 -8.49 12.76
CA GLU A 95 14.23 -8.93 12.31
C GLU A 95 14.17 -9.63 10.94
N ARG A 96 13.16 -10.47 10.71
CA ARG A 96 13.01 -11.20 9.45
C ARG A 96 12.57 -10.28 8.32
N LEU A 97 11.67 -9.33 8.60
CA LEU A 97 11.29 -8.29 7.63
C LEU A 97 12.49 -7.45 7.19
N SER A 98 13.41 -7.14 8.11
CA SER A 98 14.62 -6.40 7.76
C SER A 98 15.53 -7.16 6.78
N LYS A 99 15.63 -8.49 6.90
CA LYS A 99 16.40 -9.33 5.97
C LYS A 99 15.78 -9.35 4.57
N LEU A 100 14.45 -9.32 4.46
CA LEU A 100 13.76 -9.29 3.17
C LEU A 100 14.15 -8.05 2.33
N LEU A 101 14.38 -6.92 2.97
CA LEU A 101 14.80 -5.69 2.29
C LEU A 101 16.24 -5.78 1.73
N CYS A 102 17.03 -6.77 2.15
CA CYS A 102 18.38 -6.99 1.64
C CYS A 102 18.43 -7.99 0.48
N LEU A 103 17.29 -8.48 -0.01
CA LEU A 103 17.26 -9.45 -1.11
C LEU A 103 17.41 -8.81 -2.50
N GLY A 104 17.14 -7.51 -2.64
CA GLY A 104 17.11 -6.84 -3.94
C GLY A 104 15.92 -7.27 -4.82
N GLU A 105 14.85 -7.76 -4.18
CA GLU A 105 13.64 -8.29 -4.83
C GLU A 105 12.43 -7.41 -4.58
N THR A 106 11.71 -7.09 -5.65
CA THR A 106 10.49 -6.29 -5.61
C THR A 106 9.41 -6.96 -4.76
N GLU A 107 9.19 -8.26 -4.94
CA GLU A 107 8.18 -9.03 -4.21
C GLU A 107 8.49 -9.10 -2.71
N ALA A 108 9.78 -9.12 -2.34
CA ALA A 108 10.18 -9.08 -0.94
C ALA A 108 9.87 -7.72 -0.30
N ILE A 109 10.09 -6.63 -1.04
CA ILE A 109 9.77 -5.26 -0.59
C ILE A 109 8.25 -5.10 -0.43
N VAL A 110 7.46 -5.56 -1.40
CA VAL A 110 5.99 -5.54 -1.34
C VAL A 110 5.48 -6.37 -0.15
N ALA A 111 6.06 -7.55 0.10
CA ALA A 111 5.71 -8.35 1.26
C ALA A 111 6.02 -7.65 2.60
N VAL A 112 7.12 -6.90 2.67
CA VAL A 112 7.43 -6.07 3.86
C VAL A 112 6.42 -4.94 4.01
N ALA A 113 6.11 -4.21 2.93
CA ALA A 113 5.12 -3.13 2.92
C ALA A 113 3.73 -3.61 3.34
N ALA A 114 3.34 -4.81 2.92
CA ALA A 114 2.06 -5.44 3.27
C ALA A 114 2.04 -6.05 4.68
N SER A 115 3.18 -6.15 5.38
CA SER A 115 3.26 -6.82 6.68
C SER A 115 2.45 -6.08 7.76
N PRO A 116 1.64 -6.78 8.59
CA PRO A 116 0.98 -6.16 9.74
C PRO A 116 1.96 -5.72 10.83
N ASN A 117 3.17 -6.29 10.86
CA ASN A 117 4.21 -5.99 11.85
C ASN A 117 5.24 -4.95 11.35
N ILE A 118 4.93 -4.22 10.28
CA ILE A 118 5.84 -3.20 9.75
C ILE A 118 5.97 -2.03 10.75
N THR A 119 7.21 -1.65 11.04
CA THR A 119 7.53 -0.45 11.81
C THR A 119 7.79 0.73 10.87
N ASP A 120 7.63 1.96 11.34
CA ASP A 120 7.96 3.16 10.55
C ASP A 120 9.41 3.13 10.00
N THR A 121 10.37 2.61 10.77
CA THR A 121 11.75 2.46 10.30
C THR A 121 11.89 1.48 9.14
N LEU A 122 11.11 0.40 9.12
CA LEU A 122 11.10 -0.57 8.02
C LEU A 122 10.34 0.00 6.82
N ALA A 123 9.26 0.75 7.06
CA ALA A 123 8.52 1.46 6.01
C ALA A 123 9.41 2.45 5.26
N GLY A 124 10.21 3.26 5.97
CA GLY A 124 11.15 4.18 5.33
C GLY A 124 12.20 3.46 4.46
N ARG A 125 12.65 2.27 4.87
CA ARG A 125 13.60 1.45 4.09
C ARG A 125 12.93 0.80 2.88
N ALA A 126 11.71 0.29 3.04
CA ALA A 126 10.92 -0.27 1.94
C ALA A 126 10.59 0.81 0.90
N TRP A 127 10.21 2.00 1.35
CA TRP A 127 9.99 3.17 0.50
C TRP A 127 11.24 3.57 -0.28
N TRP A 128 12.41 3.59 0.39
CA TRP A 128 13.68 3.84 -0.29
C TRP A 128 14.00 2.79 -1.36
N CYS A 129 13.68 1.51 -1.11
CA CYS A 129 13.89 0.45 -2.08
C CYS A 129 12.96 0.53 -3.29
N LEU A 130 11.66 0.84 -3.08
CA LEU A 130 10.65 0.80 -4.12
C LEU A 130 9.58 1.89 -3.91
N PRO A 131 9.83 3.13 -4.36
CA PRO A 131 8.93 4.25 -4.15
C PRO A 131 7.78 4.26 -5.19
N THR A 132 6.82 3.34 -5.04
CA THR A 132 5.65 3.22 -5.94
C THR A 132 4.34 3.49 -5.19
N ALA A 133 3.29 3.87 -5.94
CA ALA A 133 1.97 4.15 -5.37
C ALA A 133 1.36 2.91 -4.66
N GLU A 134 1.58 1.71 -5.21
CA GLU A 134 1.17 0.46 -4.56
C GLU A 134 1.82 0.28 -3.18
N VAL A 135 3.14 0.45 -3.10
CA VAL A 135 3.88 0.34 -1.83
C VAL A 135 3.42 1.40 -0.83
N ALA A 136 3.18 2.63 -1.27
CA ALA A 136 2.64 3.69 -0.41
C ALA A 136 1.25 3.34 0.15
N ARG A 137 0.32 2.82 -0.68
CA ARG A 137 -1.01 2.36 -0.23
C ARG A 137 -0.91 1.25 0.81
N LEU A 138 -0.07 0.25 0.57
CA LEU A 138 0.15 -0.87 1.51
C LEU A 138 0.63 -0.37 2.87
N MET A 139 1.62 0.53 2.87
CA MET A 139 2.19 1.06 4.11
C MET A 139 1.24 2.01 4.85
N LEU A 140 0.49 2.87 4.13
CA LEU A 140 -0.49 3.78 4.74
C LEU A 140 -1.76 3.08 5.24
N SER A 141 -1.91 1.78 5.04
CA SER A 141 -2.93 0.96 5.69
C SER A 141 -2.53 0.54 7.12
N ARG A 142 -1.38 1.02 7.63
CA ARG A 142 -0.79 0.61 8.91
C ARG A 142 -0.63 1.79 9.86
N THR A 143 -1.25 1.70 11.04
CA THR A 143 -1.21 2.75 12.07
C THR A 143 0.21 3.15 12.46
N GLN A 144 1.15 2.20 12.55
CA GLN A 144 2.56 2.50 12.88
C GLN A 144 3.25 3.40 11.84
N VAL A 145 2.83 3.33 10.57
CA VAL A 145 3.39 4.17 9.50
C VAL A 145 2.68 5.52 9.46
N ILE A 146 1.36 5.53 9.61
CA ILE A 146 0.56 6.76 9.66
C ILE A 146 1.06 7.68 10.78
N GLN A 147 1.30 7.14 11.97
CA GLN A 147 1.81 7.89 13.13
C GLN A 147 3.32 8.17 13.06
N GLY A 148 4.02 7.56 12.10
CA GLY A 148 5.46 7.67 11.93
C GLY A 148 5.87 8.83 11.02
N ARG A 149 7.19 9.04 10.89
CA ARG A 149 7.74 10.07 9.99
C ARG A 149 7.60 9.70 8.51
N THR A 150 7.38 8.42 8.20
CA THR A 150 7.24 7.94 6.82
C THR A 150 5.85 8.23 6.26
N GLY A 151 4.81 8.31 7.10
CA GLY A 151 3.43 8.55 6.65
C GLY A 151 3.26 9.80 5.77
N PRO A 152 3.60 11.01 6.26
CA PRO A 152 3.36 12.25 5.52
C PRO A 152 3.90 12.28 4.08
N PRO A 153 5.17 11.92 3.79
CA PRO A 153 5.66 11.90 2.41
C PRO A 153 4.96 10.84 1.53
N LEU A 154 4.50 9.72 2.09
CA LEU A 154 3.71 8.74 1.32
C LEU A 154 2.34 9.30 0.94
N ALA A 155 1.67 9.99 1.87
CA ALA A 155 0.35 10.58 1.60
C ALA A 155 0.45 11.67 0.54
N GLN A 156 1.48 12.52 0.63
CA GLN A 156 1.78 13.53 -0.39
C GLN A 156 2.06 12.88 -1.75
N PHE A 157 2.88 11.83 -1.79
CA PHE A 157 3.15 11.09 -3.02
C PHE A 157 1.86 10.54 -3.65
N LEU A 158 0.98 9.90 -2.87
CA LEU A 158 -0.28 9.39 -3.38
C LEU A 158 -1.18 10.50 -3.91
N LEU A 159 -1.26 11.65 -3.23
CA LEU A 159 -2.07 12.79 -3.67
C LEU A 159 -1.59 13.33 -5.03
N GLU A 160 -0.28 13.44 -5.23
CA GLU A 160 0.33 13.89 -6.50
C GLU A 160 0.11 12.89 -7.65
N HIS A 161 0.08 11.59 -7.34
CA HIS A 161 -0.03 10.53 -8.35
C HIS A 161 -1.47 10.13 -8.67
N LEU A 162 -2.42 10.41 -7.77
CA LEU A 162 -3.83 10.03 -7.90
C LEU A 162 -4.49 10.50 -9.22
N PRO A 163 -4.22 11.70 -9.77
CA PRO A 163 -4.79 12.14 -11.05
C PRO A 163 -4.39 11.27 -12.25
N PHE A 164 -3.33 10.46 -12.14
CA PHE A 164 -2.84 9.58 -13.20
C PHE A 164 -3.35 8.14 -13.07
N GLU A 165 -4.04 7.81 -11.97
CA GLU A 165 -4.64 6.50 -11.79
C GLU A 165 -5.88 6.36 -12.68
N ILE A 166 -6.04 5.18 -13.29
CA ILE A 166 -7.11 4.89 -14.25
C ILE A 166 -8.14 3.94 -13.65
N GLU A 167 -7.68 2.93 -12.91
CA GLU A 167 -8.53 1.88 -12.35
C GLU A 167 -9.39 2.41 -11.19
N SER A 168 -10.72 2.27 -11.29
CA SER A 168 -11.67 2.73 -10.28
C SER A 168 -11.31 2.22 -8.88
N THR A 169 -10.97 0.94 -8.76
CA THR A 169 -10.57 0.29 -7.49
C THR A 169 -9.35 0.96 -6.85
N VAL A 170 -8.36 1.32 -7.67
CA VAL A 170 -7.14 1.99 -7.17
C VAL A 170 -7.44 3.41 -6.72
N ILE A 171 -8.29 4.13 -7.46
CA ILE A 171 -8.73 5.48 -7.10
C ILE A 171 -9.52 5.45 -5.77
N ILE A 172 -10.51 4.55 -5.67
CA ILE A 172 -11.34 4.36 -4.47
C ILE A 172 -10.45 4.08 -3.26
N GLN A 173 -9.56 3.10 -3.37
CA GLN A 173 -8.65 2.71 -2.28
C GLN A 173 -7.73 3.87 -1.87
N THR A 174 -7.18 4.60 -2.84
CA THR A 174 -6.27 5.72 -2.56
C THR A 174 -7.00 6.86 -1.84
N VAL A 175 -8.18 7.25 -2.32
CA VAL A 175 -8.99 8.29 -1.65
C VAL A 175 -9.38 7.86 -0.24
N HIS A 176 -9.82 6.62 -0.06
CA HIS A 176 -10.13 6.06 1.26
C HIS A 176 -8.94 6.17 2.23
N ILE A 177 -7.76 5.71 1.81
CA ILE A 177 -6.53 5.74 2.63
C ILE A 177 -6.14 7.19 2.96
N LEU A 178 -6.18 8.10 2.00
CA LEU A 178 -5.84 9.51 2.22
C LEU A 178 -6.76 10.17 3.25
N LEU A 179 -8.06 9.82 3.26
CA LEU A 179 -9.02 10.34 4.22
C LEU A 179 -8.80 9.75 5.63
N VAL A 180 -8.73 8.42 5.74
CA VAL A 180 -8.63 7.72 7.05
C VAL A 180 -7.25 7.89 7.69
N SER A 181 -6.20 8.14 6.90
CA SER A 181 -4.86 8.42 7.47
C SER A 181 -4.77 9.76 8.18
N GLU A 182 -5.68 10.71 7.91
CA GLU A 182 -5.66 12.08 8.45
C GLU A 182 -4.33 12.84 8.21
N LEU A 183 -3.57 12.42 7.20
CA LEU A 183 -2.28 13.03 6.83
C LEU A 183 -2.40 14.15 5.81
N ILE A 184 -3.56 14.31 5.18
CA ILE A 184 -3.85 15.38 4.23
C ILE A 184 -4.54 16.56 4.93
N ASP A 185 -4.34 17.77 4.40
CA ASP A 185 -5.00 18.96 4.93
C ASP A 185 -6.44 19.12 4.39
N GLN A 186 -7.16 20.10 4.94
CA GLN A 186 -8.54 20.37 4.53
C GLN A 186 -8.64 20.87 3.08
N SER A 187 -7.59 21.51 2.57
CA SER A 187 -7.52 21.96 1.18
C SER A 187 -7.50 20.78 0.21
N ALA A 188 -6.61 19.80 0.45
CA ALA A 188 -6.52 18.56 -0.30
C ALA A 188 -7.83 17.77 -0.19
N LYS A 189 -8.42 17.66 1.01
CA LYS A 189 -9.72 17.01 1.21
C LYS A 189 -10.82 17.67 0.35
N ALA A 190 -10.87 19.01 0.31
CA ALA A 190 -11.83 19.74 -0.52
C ALA A 190 -11.59 19.52 -2.02
N GLN A 191 -10.34 19.41 -2.46
CA GLN A 191 -10.01 19.09 -3.86
C GLN A 191 -10.47 17.68 -4.24
N LEU A 192 -10.22 16.69 -3.39
CA LEU A 192 -10.71 15.32 -3.60
C LEU A 192 -12.24 15.28 -3.67
N TRP A 193 -12.93 16.02 -2.80
CA TRP A 193 -14.39 16.12 -2.81
C TRP A 193 -14.93 16.75 -4.09
N ALA A 194 -14.29 17.81 -4.58
CA ALA A 194 -14.65 18.46 -5.84
C ALA A 194 -14.52 17.49 -7.03
N GLN A 195 -13.49 16.63 -7.04
CA GLN A 195 -13.35 15.57 -8.04
C GLN A 195 -14.45 14.51 -7.91
N GLY A 196 -14.85 14.16 -6.68
CA GLY A 196 -15.98 13.27 -6.39
C GLY A 196 -17.34 13.74 -6.93
N GLN A 197 -17.47 15.02 -7.30
CA GLN A 197 -18.68 15.51 -7.99
C GLN A 197 -18.73 15.12 -9.47
N LYS A 198 -17.58 14.78 -10.08
CA LYS A 198 -17.43 14.46 -11.51
C LYS A 198 -17.04 13.01 -11.76
N ASN A 199 -16.30 12.42 -10.83
CA ASN A 199 -15.78 11.05 -10.95
C ASN A 199 -16.37 10.18 -9.81
N PRO A 200 -17.14 9.12 -10.13
CA PRO A 200 -17.76 8.27 -9.13
C PRO A 200 -16.74 7.54 -8.25
N ALA A 201 -15.57 7.17 -8.76
CA ALA A 201 -14.55 6.48 -7.98
C ALA A 201 -14.05 7.32 -6.79
N TYR A 202 -13.90 8.64 -6.97
CA TYR A 202 -13.55 9.55 -5.88
C TYR A 202 -14.66 9.63 -4.84
N LEU A 203 -15.92 9.72 -5.27
CA LEU A 203 -17.08 9.72 -4.37
C LEU A 203 -17.13 8.43 -3.55
N ILE A 204 -16.95 7.28 -4.19
CA ILE A 204 -16.96 5.98 -3.54
C ILE A 204 -15.81 5.84 -2.54
N GLY A 205 -14.66 6.47 -2.80
CA GLY A 205 -13.59 6.60 -1.82
C GLY A 205 -14.01 7.33 -0.53
N PHE A 206 -14.77 8.43 -0.64
CA PHE A 206 -15.36 9.11 0.52
C PHE A 206 -16.39 8.24 1.24
N LEU A 207 -17.28 7.57 0.50
CA LEU A 207 -18.28 6.68 1.07
C LEU A 207 -17.62 5.52 1.83
N SER A 208 -16.53 4.98 1.27
CA SER A 208 -15.75 3.91 1.86
C SER A 208 -15.02 4.35 3.12
N ALA A 209 -14.60 5.62 3.22
CA ALA A 209 -14.02 6.18 4.43
C ALA A 209 -15.05 6.32 5.56
N GLY A 210 -16.27 6.77 5.23
CA GLY A 210 -17.38 6.86 6.18
C GLY A 210 -18.10 8.21 6.15
N PRO A 211 -19.28 8.29 6.79
CA PRO A 211 -20.11 9.49 6.82
C PRO A 211 -19.41 10.72 7.43
N GLU A 212 -18.52 10.52 8.40
CA GLU A 212 -17.73 11.57 9.06
C GLU A 212 -16.71 12.24 8.14
N TYR A 213 -16.30 11.56 7.06
CA TYR A 213 -15.35 12.11 6.09
C TYR A 213 -16.02 12.94 4.99
N MET A 214 -17.34 12.87 4.85
CA MET A 214 -18.07 13.62 3.82
C MET A 214 -18.10 15.12 4.12
N ILE A 215 -17.90 15.94 3.09
CA ILE A 215 -18.01 17.40 3.22
C ILE A 215 -19.47 17.80 3.09
N GLN A 216 -20.04 18.31 4.17
CA GLN A 216 -21.41 18.84 4.17
C GLN A 216 -21.43 20.20 3.47
N THR A 217 -22.26 20.34 2.43
CA THR A 217 -22.59 21.66 1.86
C THR A 217 -23.74 22.30 2.65
N ASP A 218 -23.62 23.59 2.95
CA ASP A 218 -24.55 24.38 3.79
C ASP A 218 -26.03 24.37 3.37
N SER A 219 -26.37 23.84 2.19
CA SER A 219 -27.74 23.86 1.64
C SER A 219 -28.69 22.80 2.19
N GLN A 220 -28.30 21.98 3.17
CA GLN A 220 -29.12 20.87 3.69
C GLN A 220 -29.45 21.01 5.18
N LYS A 221 -29.73 22.23 5.67
CA LYS A 221 -30.44 22.43 6.94
C LYS A 221 -31.93 22.14 6.73
N SER A 222 -32.33 20.87 6.75
CA SER A 222 -33.74 20.52 6.97
C SER A 222 -33.91 19.89 8.36
N SER A 223 -34.57 20.66 9.22
CA SER A 223 -35.14 20.23 10.48
C SER A 223 -36.33 19.32 10.20
N GLU A 224 -36.27 18.07 10.65
CA GLU A 224 -37.44 17.22 10.90
C GLU A 224 -36.92 15.95 11.57
N THR A 225 -36.78 16.01 12.90
CA THR A 225 -36.74 14.84 13.77
C THR A 225 -38.02 14.88 14.59
N GLU A 226 -39.08 14.28 14.06
CA GLU A 226 -40.26 13.94 14.87
C GLU A 226 -39.91 12.81 15.84
N ASP A 227 -40.51 12.87 17.03
CA ASP A 227 -40.28 12.04 18.21
C ASP A 227 -40.09 10.54 17.91
N LEU A 228 -38.83 10.07 17.89
CA LEU A 228 -38.47 8.65 17.96
C LEU A 228 -38.02 8.22 19.37
N ALA A 229 -38.30 9.05 20.39
CA ALA A 229 -37.76 8.98 21.75
C ALA A 229 -38.18 7.76 22.60
N GLN A 230 -38.75 6.69 22.02
CA GLN A 230 -39.26 5.54 22.80
C GLN A 230 -38.76 4.16 22.36
N LEU A 231 -37.72 4.09 21.53
CA LEU A 231 -37.14 2.80 21.16
C LEU A 231 -35.68 2.73 21.61
N SER A 232 -35.44 2.14 22.78
CA SER A 232 -34.12 1.70 23.26
C SER A 232 -33.58 0.49 22.50
N ASN A 233 -33.94 0.36 21.22
CA ASN A 233 -33.63 -0.77 20.37
C ASN A 233 -32.63 -0.33 19.29
N THR A 234 -31.63 -1.17 19.01
CA THR A 234 -30.62 -1.00 17.96
C THR A 234 -31.24 -0.49 16.64
N VAL A 235 -32.44 -0.94 16.26
CA VAL A 235 -33.15 -0.47 15.05
C VAL A 235 -33.43 1.03 15.07
N ALA A 236 -33.85 1.60 16.21
CA ALA A 236 -34.15 3.03 16.29
C ALA A 236 -32.90 3.90 16.20
N GLN A 237 -31.77 3.45 16.75
CA GLN A 237 -30.48 4.12 16.57
C GLN A 237 -30.05 4.14 15.09
N HIS A 238 -30.33 3.08 14.32
CA HIS A 238 -30.04 3.06 12.89
C HIS A 238 -30.95 4.00 12.11
N ILE A 239 -32.24 4.05 12.46
CA ILE A 239 -33.20 4.99 11.85
C ILE A 239 -32.78 6.43 12.17
N GLU A 240 -32.43 6.73 13.42
CA GLU A 240 -31.95 8.06 13.82
C GLU A 240 -30.66 8.43 13.08
N ARG A 241 -29.69 7.52 13.00
CA ARG A 241 -28.47 7.71 12.20
C ARG A 241 -28.78 7.97 10.74
N ALA A 242 -29.68 7.20 10.12
CA ALA A 242 -30.07 7.36 8.72
C ALA A 242 -30.84 8.67 8.47
N LEU A 243 -31.65 9.11 9.42
CA LEU A 243 -32.43 10.34 9.34
C LEU A 243 -31.64 11.61 9.73
N SER A 244 -30.49 11.45 10.38
CA SER A 244 -29.57 12.55 10.63
C SER A 244 -29.15 13.22 9.32
N GLN A 245 -28.76 14.50 9.39
CA GLN A 245 -28.30 15.24 8.20
C GLN A 245 -27.13 14.52 7.52
N THR A 246 -26.16 14.05 8.30
CA THR A 246 -24.99 13.31 7.79
C THR A 246 -25.40 11.96 7.19
N GLY A 247 -26.33 11.23 7.82
CA GLY A 247 -26.84 9.96 7.30
C GLY A 247 -27.61 10.11 6.00
N LYS A 248 -28.51 11.11 5.91
CA LYS A 248 -29.23 11.43 4.67
C LYS A 248 -28.26 11.76 3.54
N HIS A 249 -27.26 12.61 3.80
CA HIS A 249 -26.26 12.98 2.82
C HIS A 249 -25.42 11.76 2.36
N TYR A 250 -25.04 10.90 3.30
CA TYR A 250 -24.32 9.65 3.01
C TYR A 250 -25.14 8.69 2.12
N LEU A 251 -26.40 8.45 2.46
CA LEU A 251 -27.29 7.57 1.70
C LEU A 251 -27.62 8.14 0.31
N GLU A 252 -27.75 9.45 0.19
CA GLU A 252 -27.85 10.14 -1.10
C GLU A 252 -26.58 9.92 -1.94
N GLY A 253 -25.41 10.01 -1.31
CA GLY A 253 -24.11 9.69 -1.89
C GLY A 253 -24.03 8.25 -2.41
N CYS A 254 -24.42 7.25 -1.61
CA CYS A 254 -24.50 5.85 -2.02
C CYS A 254 -25.45 5.66 -3.21
N THR A 255 -26.63 6.30 -3.17
CA THR A 255 -27.60 6.25 -4.27
C THR A 255 -27.02 6.82 -5.54
N ARG A 256 -26.33 7.96 -5.45
CA ARG A 256 -25.65 8.58 -6.59
C ARG A 256 -24.57 7.67 -7.14
N ALA A 257 -23.70 7.15 -6.28
CA ALA A 257 -22.62 6.24 -6.66
C ALA A 257 -23.14 5.02 -7.41
N LEU A 258 -24.19 4.34 -6.90
CA LEU A 258 -24.81 3.19 -7.57
C LEU A 258 -25.41 3.54 -8.94
N ARG A 259 -25.99 4.74 -9.09
CA ARG A 259 -26.55 5.20 -10.38
C ARG A 259 -25.49 5.53 -11.41
N THR A 260 -24.32 5.98 -10.96
CA THR A 260 -23.22 6.44 -11.84
C THR A 260 -22.09 5.43 -11.98
N ALA A 261 -22.16 4.28 -11.30
CA ALA A 261 -21.13 3.26 -11.35
C ALA A 261 -20.96 2.71 -12.78
N THR A 262 -19.72 2.66 -13.25
CA THR A 262 -19.35 2.25 -14.61
C THR A 262 -18.81 0.82 -14.67
N ASP A 263 -18.47 0.25 -13.53
CA ASP A 263 -17.80 -1.04 -13.38
C ASP A 263 -18.31 -1.80 -12.14
N MET A 264 -18.02 -3.10 -12.10
CA MET A 264 -18.49 -3.99 -11.03
C MET A 264 -17.85 -3.64 -9.68
N ASP A 265 -16.58 -3.29 -9.66
CA ASP A 265 -15.84 -2.98 -8.43
C ASP A 265 -16.44 -1.77 -7.72
N SER A 266 -16.79 -0.72 -8.47
CA SER A 266 -17.50 0.46 -7.95
C SER A 266 -18.84 0.10 -7.29
N VAL A 267 -19.58 -0.85 -7.87
CA VAL A 267 -20.84 -1.34 -7.27
C VAL A 267 -20.55 -2.10 -5.98
N VAL A 268 -19.58 -3.00 -5.99
CA VAL A 268 -19.20 -3.80 -4.81
C VAL A 268 -18.76 -2.89 -3.67
N GLU A 269 -17.82 -1.97 -3.91
CA GLU A 269 -17.32 -1.02 -2.91
C GLU A 269 -18.43 -0.14 -2.34
N THR A 270 -19.38 0.30 -3.19
CA THR A 270 -20.53 1.09 -2.71
C THR A 270 -21.45 0.26 -1.82
N LEU A 271 -21.70 -1.01 -2.17
CA LEU A 271 -22.50 -1.93 -1.36
C LEU A 271 -21.80 -2.29 -0.05
N GLU A 272 -20.49 -2.44 -0.05
CA GLU A 272 -19.71 -2.65 1.17
C GLU A 272 -19.74 -1.42 2.09
N ALA A 273 -19.63 -0.21 1.53
CA ALA A 273 -19.78 1.03 2.27
C ALA A 273 -21.19 1.14 2.91
N LEU A 274 -22.24 0.82 2.14
CA LEU A 274 -23.62 0.76 2.63
C LEU A 274 -23.76 -0.30 3.74
N HIS A 275 -23.19 -1.48 3.54
CA HIS A 275 -23.21 -2.56 4.54
C HIS A 275 -22.56 -2.10 5.84
N ARG A 276 -21.37 -1.49 5.79
CA ARG A 276 -20.67 -0.93 6.96
C ARG A 276 -21.49 0.17 7.65
N PHE A 277 -22.20 1.00 6.90
CA PHE A 277 -23.09 2.02 7.47
C PHE A 277 -24.29 1.42 8.22
N LEU A 278 -24.83 0.30 7.74
CA LEU A 278 -26.00 -0.38 8.31
C LEU A 278 -25.66 -1.40 9.40
N MET A 279 -24.38 -1.73 9.59
CA MET A 279 -23.95 -2.63 10.67
C MET A 279 -24.17 -1.99 12.04
N PRO A 280 -24.49 -2.80 13.07
CA PRO A 280 -24.65 -2.32 14.43
C PRO A 280 -23.46 -1.47 14.85
N ILE A 281 -23.75 -0.30 15.43
CA ILE A 281 -22.73 0.47 16.16
C ILE A 281 -22.31 -0.46 17.30
N ALA A 282 -21.08 -0.99 17.23
CA ALA A 282 -20.57 -1.81 18.32
C ALA A 282 -20.57 -0.94 19.58
N ASP A 283 -21.22 -1.42 20.64
CA ASP A 283 -21.12 -0.81 21.96
C ASP A 283 -19.63 -0.86 22.36
N THR A 284 -18.98 0.31 22.36
CA THR A 284 -17.61 0.50 22.82
C THR A 284 -17.48 0.25 24.31
#